data_AF-A0A2V1ILW6-F1
#
_entry.id   AF-A0A2V1ILW6-F1
#
_cell.length_a   1.000
_cell.length_b   1.000
_cell.length_c   1.000
_cell.angle_alpha   90.00
_cell.angle_beta   90.00
_cell.angle_gamma   90.00
#
_symmetry.space_group_name_H-M   'P 1'
#
loop_
_entity.id
_entity.type
_entity.pdbx_description
1 polymer ?
#
loop_
_entity_poly.entity_id
_entity_poly.type
_entity_poly.pdbx_seq_one_letter_code
_entity_poly.pdbx_strand_id
1 'polypeptide(L)'
;MDHKFTEQIRQWLETHEDERDYAVGALYLLKLSGNQILYKNIVAALDRRHDIIEYQLQKYYNFRVQALTHAQVEEMAAQVQTIADEHHLTDDASTEPEDERRLGKREDHDTLPDEIKAKYVENLSLLQRMRELHLRLRSLSLENATCPDSERYPFLKELISLDKKLHTNWEAYDRYVIGQSDEGKSRKAARATPKKKPRNS
;
A
#
# COMPACT_ATOMS: atom_id res chain seq x y z
N MET A 1 -20.63 4.14 2.43
CA MET A 1 -21.02 3.56 1.13
C MET A 1 -20.86 2.04 1.19
N ASP A 2 -21.68 1.24 0.50
CA ASP A 2 -21.62 -0.24 0.51
C ASP A 2 -20.58 -0.78 -0.49
N HIS A 3 -19.41 -1.21 -0.01
CA HIS A 3 -18.32 -1.71 -0.84
C HIS A 3 -18.69 -3.00 -1.60
N LYS A 4 -19.42 -3.91 -0.96
CA LYS A 4 -19.84 -5.17 -1.58
C LYS A 4 -20.75 -4.91 -2.78
N PHE A 5 -21.63 -3.92 -2.64
CA PHE A 5 -22.49 -3.51 -3.75
C PHE A 5 -21.73 -2.78 -4.87
N THR A 6 -20.64 -2.07 -4.59
CA THR A 6 -19.79 -1.48 -5.65
C THR A 6 -19.09 -2.59 -6.46
N GLU A 7 -18.58 -3.62 -5.80
CA GLU A 7 -17.96 -4.78 -6.48
C GLU A 7 -18.97 -5.58 -7.32
N GLN A 8 -20.21 -5.74 -6.86
CA GLN A 8 -21.27 -6.38 -7.66
C GLN A 8 -21.53 -5.62 -8.97
N ILE A 9 -21.55 -4.29 -8.93
CA ILE A 9 -21.71 -3.46 -10.14
C ILE A 9 -20.50 -3.61 -11.05
N ARG A 10 -19.28 -3.62 -10.49
CA ARG A 10 -18.05 -3.86 -11.25
C ARG A 10 -18.11 -5.17 -12.01
N GLN A 11 -18.40 -6.26 -11.31
CA GLN A 11 -18.49 -7.60 -11.90
C GLN A 11 -19.50 -7.63 -13.04
N TRP A 12 -20.68 -7.01 -12.83
CA TRP A 12 -21.71 -6.93 -13.86
C TRP A 12 -21.26 -6.13 -15.10
N LEU A 13 -20.53 -5.02 -14.92
CA LEU A 13 -19.97 -4.22 -16.01
C LEU A 13 -18.82 -4.93 -16.74
N GLU A 14 -18.04 -5.77 -16.05
CA GLU A 14 -16.95 -6.56 -16.63
C GLU A 14 -17.44 -7.81 -17.37
N THR A 15 -18.61 -8.36 -17.03
CA THR A 15 -19.26 -9.46 -17.76
C THR A 15 -19.49 -9.07 -19.22
N HIS A 16 -19.28 -10.00 -20.16
CA HIS A 16 -19.52 -9.77 -21.59
C HIS A 16 -21.00 -9.50 -21.87
N GLU A 17 -21.32 -8.62 -22.83
CA GLU A 17 -22.69 -8.16 -23.13
C GLU A 17 -23.68 -9.34 -23.32
N ASP A 18 -23.26 -10.39 -24.02
CA ASP A 18 -24.08 -11.59 -24.28
C ASP A 18 -24.40 -12.43 -23.02
N GLU A 19 -23.63 -12.28 -21.95
CA GLU A 19 -23.75 -13.03 -20.71
C GLU A 19 -24.36 -12.20 -19.56
N ARG A 20 -24.67 -10.92 -19.81
CA ARG A 20 -25.20 -10.01 -18.79
C ARG A 20 -26.68 -10.29 -18.49
N ASP A 21 -27.00 -10.37 -17.20
CA ASP A 21 -28.39 -10.33 -16.74
C ASP A 21 -28.86 -8.87 -16.59
N TYR A 22 -29.56 -8.36 -17.60
CA TYR A 22 -30.08 -6.99 -17.60
C TYR A 22 -31.21 -6.75 -16.59
N ALA A 23 -31.91 -7.80 -16.12
CA ALA A 23 -32.89 -7.65 -15.05
C ALA A 23 -32.19 -7.34 -13.72
N VAL A 24 -31.05 -8.01 -13.46
CA VAL A 24 -30.17 -7.68 -12.34
C VAL A 24 -29.59 -6.27 -12.48
N GLY A 25 -29.16 -5.88 -13.68
CA GLY A 25 -28.68 -4.52 -13.96
C GLY A 25 -29.74 -3.44 -13.66
N ALA A 26 -30.99 -3.66 -14.06
CA ALA A 26 -32.09 -2.76 -13.74
C ALA A 26 -32.36 -2.66 -12.23
N LEU A 27 -32.26 -3.77 -11.49
CA LEU A 27 -32.37 -3.78 -10.02
C LEU A 27 -31.23 -2.99 -9.35
N TYR A 28 -30.00 -3.12 -9.86
CA TYR A 28 -28.87 -2.33 -9.37
C TYR A 28 -29.09 -0.84 -9.59
N LEU A 29 -29.60 -0.46 -10.76
CA LEU A 29 -29.91 0.93 -11.08
C LEU A 29 -31.04 1.48 -10.19
N LEU A 30 -32.05 0.66 -9.88
CA LEU A 30 -33.10 1.03 -8.92
C LEU A 30 -32.52 1.27 -7.52
N LYS A 31 -31.64 0.38 -7.05
CA LYS A 31 -30.98 0.51 -5.74
C LYS A 31 -30.09 1.75 -5.65
N LEU A 32 -29.48 2.17 -6.75
CA LEU A 32 -28.64 3.37 -6.84
C LEU A 32 -29.45 4.66 -6.92
N SER A 33 -30.44 4.71 -7.80
CA SER A 33 -31.19 5.95 -8.11
C SER A 33 -32.41 6.16 -7.23
N GLY A 34 -32.95 5.10 -6.61
CA GLY A 34 -34.25 5.10 -5.94
C GLY A 34 -35.44 5.37 -6.88
N ASN A 35 -35.21 5.50 -8.18
CA ASN A 35 -36.21 5.98 -9.14
C ASN A 35 -37.08 4.83 -9.65
N GLN A 36 -38.21 4.63 -8.98
CA GLN A 36 -39.20 3.59 -9.31
C GLN A 36 -39.83 3.77 -10.70
N ILE A 37 -39.96 5.01 -11.18
CA ILE A 37 -40.56 5.29 -12.49
C ILE A 37 -39.59 4.86 -13.59
N LEU A 38 -38.32 5.23 -13.47
CA LEU A 38 -37.27 4.81 -14.39
C LEU A 38 -37.16 3.29 -14.45
N TYR A 39 -37.15 2.62 -13.30
CA TYR A 39 -37.11 1.16 -13.23
C TYR A 39 -38.29 0.51 -13.96
N LYS A 40 -39.53 0.95 -13.70
CA LYS A 40 -40.73 0.43 -14.39
C LYS A 40 -40.63 0.61 -15.91
N ASN A 41 -40.14 1.76 -16.37
CA ASN A 41 -39.96 2.05 -17.79
C ASN A 41 -38.89 1.17 -18.45
N ILE A 42 -37.81 0.86 -17.72
CA ILE A 42 -36.74 -0.03 -18.20
C ILE A 42 -37.25 -1.46 -18.29
N VAL A 43 -37.88 -1.98 -17.23
CA VAL A 43 -38.39 -3.36 -17.20
C VAL A 43 -39.47 -3.60 -18.25
N ALA A 44 -40.30 -2.60 -18.55
CA ALA A 44 -41.34 -2.70 -19.58
C ALA A 44 -40.78 -2.89 -21.01
N ALA A 45 -39.52 -2.54 -21.25
CA ALA A 45 -38.88 -2.65 -22.57
C ALA A 45 -37.39 -3.01 -22.43
N LEU A 46 -37.10 -4.06 -21.64
CA LEU A 46 -35.74 -4.39 -21.21
C LEU A 46 -34.78 -4.54 -22.40
N ASP A 47 -35.18 -5.34 -23.40
CA ASP A 47 -34.37 -5.65 -24.60
C ASP A 47 -33.94 -4.40 -25.40
N ARG A 48 -34.64 -3.28 -25.26
CA ARG A 48 -34.37 -2.03 -26.00
C ARG A 48 -33.67 -0.97 -25.14
N ARG A 49 -33.33 -1.30 -23.89
CA ARG A 49 -32.86 -0.35 -22.87
C ARG A 49 -31.53 -0.76 -22.24
N HIS A 50 -30.88 -1.78 -22.79
CA HIS A 50 -29.58 -2.27 -22.34
C HIS A 50 -28.53 -1.16 -22.29
N ASP A 51 -28.46 -0.34 -23.35
CA ASP A 51 -27.60 0.84 -23.47
C ASP A 51 -27.78 1.85 -22.32
N ILE A 52 -29.04 2.12 -21.92
CA ILE A 52 -29.34 3.04 -20.83
C ILE A 52 -28.91 2.45 -19.49
N ILE A 53 -29.15 1.15 -19.27
CA ILE A 53 -28.75 0.46 -18.03
C ILE A 53 -27.24 0.54 -17.88
N GLU A 54 -26.49 0.18 -18.93
CA GLU A 54 -25.02 0.18 -18.91
C GLU A 54 -24.45 1.57 -18.69
N TYR A 55 -24.91 2.56 -19.45
CA TYR A 55 -24.43 3.94 -19.30
C TYR A 55 -24.66 4.48 -17.90
N GLN A 56 -25.86 4.27 -17.33
CA GLN A 56 -26.17 4.76 -15.99
C GLN A 56 -25.40 3.99 -14.92
N LEU A 57 -25.30 2.67 -15.02
CA LEU A 57 -24.52 1.86 -14.07
C LEU A 57 -23.04 2.24 -14.10
N GLN A 58 -22.45 2.41 -15.29
CA GLN A 58 -21.07 2.88 -15.44
C GLN A 58 -20.88 4.25 -14.81
N LYS A 59 -21.82 5.19 -15.04
CA LYS A 59 -21.79 6.52 -14.42
C LYS A 59 -21.79 6.43 -12.90
N TYR A 60 -22.74 5.69 -12.31
CA TYR A 60 -22.81 5.50 -10.86
C TYR A 60 -21.57 4.78 -10.33
N TYR A 61 -21.06 3.78 -11.04
CA TYR A 61 -19.85 3.06 -10.67
C TYR A 61 -18.64 4.00 -10.61
N ASN A 62 -18.43 4.86 -11.62
CA ASN A 62 -17.33 5.82 -11.64
C ASN A 62 -17.38 6.77 -10.43
N PHE A 63 -18.55 7.34 -10.11
CA PHE A 63 -18.71 8.19 -8.92
C PHE A 63 -18.41 7.42 -7.62
N ARG A 64 -18.84 6.16 -7.54
CA ARG A 64 -18.62 5.34 -6.36
C ARG A 64 -17.15 4.96 -6.21
N VAL A 65 -16.46 4.58 -7.27
CA VAL A 65 -15.02 4.29 -7.25
C VAL A 65 -14.23 5.53 -6.86
N GLN A 66 -14.59 6.70 -7.39
CA GLN A 66 -13.97 7.97 -6.99
C GLN A 66 -14.16 8.24 -5.50
N ALA A 67 -15.38 8.13 -4.98
CA ALA A 67 -15.64 8.35 -3.56
C ALA A 67 -14.99 7.28 -2.65
N LEU A 68 -14.87 6.02 -3.10
CA LEU A 68 -14.09 4.99 -2.41
C LEU A 68 -12.59 5.34 -2.38
N THR A 69 -12.06 5.79 -3.52
CA THR A 69 -10.66 6.22 -3.64
C THR A 69 -10.40 7.43 -2.72
N HIS A 70 -11.34 8.37 -2.65
CA HIS A 70 -11.24 9.53 -1.77
C HIS A 70 -11.23 9.14 -0.30
N ALA A 71 -12.20 8.33 0.14
CA ALA A 71 -12.25 7.86 1.52
C ALA A 71 -10.99 7.08 1.92
N GLN A 72 -10.46 6.25 1.00
CA GLN A 72 -9.21 5.54 1.22
C GLN A 72 -8.02 6.50 1.33
N VAL A 73 -7.96 7.53 0.47
CA VAL A 73 -6.91 8.54 0.51
C VAL A 73 -6.99 9.38 1.78
N GLU A 74 -8.18 9.73 2.26
CA GLU A 74 -8.38 10.43 3.53
C GLU A 74 -7.93 9.58 4.72
N GLU A 75 -8.31 8.30 4.78
CA GLU A 75 -7.87 7.37 5.82
C GLU A 75 -6.35 7.23 5.84
N MET A 76 -5.74 7.03 4.66
CA MET A 76 -4.29 6.94 4.53
C MET A 76 -3.61 8.26 4.86
N ALA A 77 -4.20 9.41 4.54
CA ALA A 77 -3.66 10.72 4.90
C ALA A 77 -3.69 10.93 6.41
N ALA A 78 -4.76 10.53 7.10
CA ALA A 78 -4.84 10.56 8.56
C ALA A 78 -3.77 9.65 9.20
N GLN A 79 -3.58 8.45 8.66
CA GLN A 79 -2.51 7.55 9.12
C GLN A 79 -1.12 8.17 8.91
N VAL A 80 -0.86 8.75 7.73
CA VAL A 80 0.40 9.43 7.45
C VAL A 80 0.61 10.61 8.39
N GLN A 81 -0.43 11.35 8.77
CA GLN A 81 -0.31 12.43 9.76
C GLN A 81 0.13 11.89 11.12
N THR A 82 -0.48 10.79 11.59
CA THR A 82 -0.05 10.13 12.84
C THR A 82 1.41 9.70 12.78
N ILE A 83 1.83 9.05 11.69
CA ILE A 83 3.24 8.66 11.46
C ILE A 83 4.15 9.89 11.45
N ALA A 84 3.71 10.99 10.82
CA ALA A 84 4.49 12.22 10.75
C ALA A 84 4.70 12.85 12.13
N ASP A 85 3.69 12.80 12.99
CA ASP A 85 3.78 13.30 14.36
C ASP A 85 4.67 12.38 15.22
N GLU A 86 4.52 11.05 15.12
CA GLU A 86 5.33 10.06 15.85
C GLU A 86 6.83 10.16 15.55
N HIS A 87 7.20 10.38 14.28
CA HIS A 87 8.59 10.49 13.84
C HIS A 87 9.10 11.93 13.70
N HIS A 88 8.31 12.92 14.14
CA HIS A 88 8.65 14.35 14.05
C HIS A 88 9.07 14.77 12.62
N LEU A 89 8.32 14.32 11.61
CA LEU A 89 8.62 14.62 10.19
C LEU A 89 8.30 16.08 9.81
N THR A 90 7.57 16.80 10.66
CA THR A 90 7.16 18.20 10.50
C THR A 90 8.15 19.20 11.11
N ASP A 91 9.04 18.75 11.98
CA ASP A 91 10.01 19.61 12.64
C ASP A 91 11.03 20.09 11.59
N ASP A 92 10.81 21.31 11.10
CA ASP A 92 11.61 22.05 10.10
C ASP A 92 13.03 22.41 10.60
N ALA A 93 13.51 21.75 11.65
CA ALA A 93 14.47 22.30 12.59
C ALA A 93 15.76 21.51 12.75
N SER A 94 16.11 20.58 11.87
CA SER A 94 17.36 19.85 12.05
C SER A 94 18.14 19.71 10.77
N THR A 95 18.99 20.72 10.57
CA THR A 95 20.15 20.72 9.68
C THR A 95 21.19 19.65 10.06
N GLU A 96 21.03 18.97 11.19
CA GLU A 96 21.92 17.88 11.60
C GLU A 96 21.51 16.56 10.93
N PRO A 97 22.47 15.85 10.29
CA PRO A 97 22.24 14.55 9.67
C PRO A 97 21.67 13.57 10.69
N GLU A 98 20.81 12.66 10.22
CA GLU A 98 20.12 11.72 11.13
C GLU A 98 21.07 10.83 11.92
N ASP A 99 22.23 10.51 11.34
CA ASP A 99 23.33 9.78 11.98
C ASP A 99 23.80 10.47 13.28
N GLU A 100 23.74 11.80 13.35
CA GLU A 100 24.19 12.58 14.51
C GLU A 100 23.14 12.65 15.63
N ARG A 101 21.86 12.37 15.34
CA ARG A 101 20.78 12.46 16.33
C ARG A 101 20.76 11.33 17.36
N ARG A 102 21.69 10.36 17.29
CA ARG A 102 21.86 9.25 18.25
C ARG A 102 20.54 8.61 18.73
N LEU A 103 19.53 8.53 17.86
CA LEU A 103 18.28 7.84 18.21
C LEU A 103 18.57 6.34 18.24
N GLY A 104 18.55 5.74 19.43
CA GLY A 104 18.42 4.28 19.59
C GLY A 104 19.62 3.41 19.18
N LYS A 105 20.85 3.95 19.06
CA LYS A 105 22.03 3.10 18.83
C LYS A 105 22.35 2.28 20.08
N ARG A 106 22.17 0.96 20.01
CA ARG A 106 22.58 -0.01 21.07
C ARG A 106 24.06 0.12 21.45
N GLU A 107 24.39 -0.16 22.71
CA GLU A 107 25.77 -0.14 23.24
C GLU A 107 26.69 -1.17 22.56
N ASP A 108 26.15 -2.34 22.21
CA ASP A 108 26.89 -3.43 21.57
C ASP A 108 26.89 -3.36 20.03
N HIS A 109 26.37 -2.28 19.43
CA HIS A 109 26.19 -2.14 17.99
C HIS A 109 27.43 -2.51 17.17
N ASP A 110 28.60 -2.01 17.58
CA ASP A 110 29.83 -2.17 16.81
C ASP A 110 30.31 -3.64 16.79
N THR A 111 29.80 -4.47 17.70
CA THR A 111 30.06 -5.93 17.77
C THR A 111 29.02 -6.78 17.05
N LEU A 112 27.93 -6.19 16.56
CA LEU A 112 26.88 -6.90 15.83
C LEU A 112 27.33 -7.27 14.40
N PRO A 113 26.77 -8.33 13.80
CA PRO A 113 27.02 -8.66 12.41
C PRO A 113 26.61 -7.52 11.47
N ASP A 114 27.29 -7.43 10.32
CA ASP A 114 27.05 -6.40 9.31
C ASP A 114 25.59 -6.40 8.82
N GLU A 115 24.95 -7.57 8.69
CA GLU A 115 23.53 -7.69 8.33
C GLU A 115 22.58 -6.98 9.33
N ILE A 116 22.94 -6.95 10.62
CA ILE A 116 22.13 -6.33 11.67
C ILE A 116 22.45 -4.84 11.78
N LYS A 117 23.74 -4.46 11.71
CA LYS A 117 24.15 -3.06 11.66
C LYS A 117 23.56 -2.33 10.45
N ALA A 118 23.48 -3.00 9.31
CA ALA A 118 22.90 -2.44 8.09
C ALA A 118 21.43 -2.02 8.28
N LYS A 119 20.65 -2.69 9.13
CA LYS A 119 19.25 -2.31 9.41
C LYS A 119 19.13 -0.97 10.14
N TYR A 120 20.06 -0.69 11.04
CA TYR A 120 20.14 0.61 11.72
C TYR A 120 20.43 1.73 10.72
N VAL A 121 21.45 1.55 9.87
CA VAL A 121 21.82 2.54 8.83
C VAL A 121 20.70 2.71 7.80
N GLU A 122 20.05 1.61 7.41
CA GLU A 122 18.90 1.65 6.52
C GLU A 122 17.75 2.46 7.12
N ASN A 123 17.46 2.32 8.42
CA ASN A 123 16.40 3.06 9.09
C ASN A 123 16.59 4.58 9.04
N LEU A 124 17.83 5.06 9.11
CA LEU A 124 18.15 6.48 8.94
C LEU A 124 17.85 6.95 7.50
N SER A 125 18.19 6.12 6.51
CA SER A 125 17.80 6.41 5.12
C SER A 125 16.28 6.39 4.90
N LEU A 126 15.56 5.49 5.60
CA LEU A 126 14.09 5.41 5.53
C LEU A 126 13.41 6.64 6.13
N LEU A 127 13.86 7.11 7.29
CA LEU A 127 13.35 8.33 7.93
C LEU A 127 13.58 9.56 7.06
N GLN A 128 14.76 9.69 6.44
CA GLN A 128 15.04 10.79 5.53
C GLN A 128 14.05 10.77 4.35
N ARG A 129 13.84 9.58 3.77
CA ARG A 129 12.89 9.39 2.67
C ARG A 129 11.45 9.69 3.10
N MET A 130 11.05 9.29 4.30
CA MET A 130 9.72 9.61 4.85
C MET A 130 9.51 11.12 4.98
N ARG A 131 10.53 11.90 5.40
CA ARG A 131 10.45 13.37 5.43
C ARG A 131 10.28 13.97 4.04
N GLU A 132 11.03 13.51 3.04
CA GLU A 132 10.89 13.97 1.65
C GLU A 132 9.48 13.74 1.10
N LEU A 133 8.93 12.55 1.34
CA LEU A 133 7.58 12.18 0.93
C LEU A 133 6.52 13.03 1.64
N HIS A 134 6.69 13.24 2.95
CA HIS A 134 5.80 14.06 3.75
C HIS A 134 5.80 15.53 3.27
N LEU A 135 6.97 16.10 2.99
CA LEU A 135 7.09 17.44 2.42
C LEU A 135 6.40 17.54 1.05
N ARG A 136 6.58 16.53 0.20
CA ARG A 136 5.91 16.46 -1.10
C ARG A 136 4.38 16.41 -0.95
N LEU A 137 3.86 15.58 -0.05
CA LEU A 137 2.42 15.50 0.24
C LEU A 137 1.85 16.83 0.73
N ARG A 138 2.60 17.57 1.56
CA ARG A 138 2.21 18.91 2.02
C ARG A 138 2.17 19.92 0.87
N SER A 139 3.14 19.88 -0.05
CA SER A 139 3.15 20.73 -1.25
C SER A 139 1.97 20.47 -2.18
N LEU A 140 1.52 19.20 -2.28
CA LEU A 140 0.33 18.81 -3.05
C LEU A 140 -0.99 19.16 -2.37
N SER A 141 -0.95 19.59 -1.10
CA SER A 141 -2.12 19.93 -0.29
C SER A 141 -2.34 21.45 -0.14
N LEU A 142 -1.60 22.29 -0.85
CA LEU A 142 -1.69 23.74 -0.73
C LEU A 142 -3.08 24.27 -1.17
N GLU A 143 -3.62 25.22 -0.40
CA GLU A 143 -5.00 25.73 -0.45
C GLU A 143 -5.50 26.21 -1.83
N ASN A 144 -4.59 26.44 -2.78
CA ASN A 144 -4.90 27.01 -4.10
C ASN A 144 -5.03 25.97 -5.23
N ALA A 145 -4.83 24.66 -4.97
CA ALA A 145 -5.00 23.62 -5.97
C ALA A 145 -5.48 22.29 -5.36
N THR A 146 -6.66 21.82 -5.78
CA THR A 146 -7.13 20.47 -5.46
C THR A 146 -6.35 19.45 -6.29
N CYS A 147 -5.27 18.91 -5.73
CA CYS A 147 -4.53 17.80 -6.33
C CYS A 147 -5.43 16.53 -6.31
N PRO A 148 -5.65 15.85 -7.45
CA PRO A 148 -6.46 14.64 -7.50
C PRO A 148 -5.96 13.56 -6.54
N ASP A 149 -6.87 12.80 -5.93
CA ASP A 149 -6.53 11.69 -5.03
C ASP A 149 -5.58 10.66 -5.66
N SER A 150 -5.68 10.46 -6.98
CA SER A 150 -4.78 9.58 -7.74
C SER A 150 -3.31 9.99 -7.67
N GLU A 151 -3.03 11.29 -7.54
CA GLU A 151 -1.66 11.80 -7.43
C GLU A 151 -1.12 11.70 -6.01
N ARG A 152 -1.98 11.83 -4.99
CA ARG A 152 -1.60 11.72 -3.56
C ARG A 152 -1.39 10.27 -3.14
N TYR A 153 -2.24 9.38 -3.62
CA TYR A 153 -2.29 7.97 -3.25
C TYR A 153 -0.94 7.22 -3.28
N PRO A 154 -0.12 7.30 -4.36
CA PRO A 154 1.16 6.58 -4.40
C PRO A 154 2.11 7.02 -3.28
N PHE A 155 2.17 8.31 -2.95
CA PHE A 155 3.05 8.83 -1.90
C PHE A 155 2.57 8.42 -0.51
N LEU A 156 1.26 8.44 -0.25
CA LEU A 156 0.68 7.96 1.01
C LEU A 156 1.02 6.48 1.22
N LYS A 157 0.85 5.67 0.17
CA LYS A 157 1.17 4.23 0.20
C LYS A 157 2.65 3.98 0.44
N GLU A 158 3.53 4.71 -0.25
CA GLU A 158 4.98 4.61 -0.08
C GLU A 158 5.37 4.93 1.37
N LEU A 159 4.90 6.04 1.93
CA LEU A 159 5.24 6.46 3.31
C LEU A 159 4.82 5.41 4.35
N ILE A 160 3.57 4.93 4.29
CA ILE A 160 3.08 3.87 5.19
C ILE A 160 3.91 2.58 5.05
N SER A 161 4.38 2.26 3.84
CA SER A 161 5.23 1.08 3.63
C SER A 161 6.63 1.23 4.22
N LEU A 162 7.21 2.43 4.16
CA LEU A 162 8.51 2.74 4.77
C LEU A 162 8.43 2.68 6.28
N ASP A 163 7.37 3.21 6.89
CA ASP A 163 7.14 3.14 8.33
C ASP A 163 7.06 1.68 8.83
N LYS A 164 6.32 0.82 8.14
CA LYS A 164 6.27 -0.62 8.45
C LYS A 164 7.64 -1.29 8.37
N LYS A 165 8.43 -0.91 7.36
CA LYS A 165 9.78 -1.44 7.17
C LYS A 165 10.70 -0.98 8.29
N LEU A 166 10.61 0.29 8.68
CA LEU A 166 11.36 0.88 9.78
C LEU A 166 11.09 0.13 11.09
N HIS A 167 9.83 -0.12 11.42
CA HIS A 167 9.44 -0.92 12.59
C HIS A 167 9.99 -2.36 12.53
N THR A 168 9.87 -3.02 11.37
CA THR A 168 10.39 -4.38 11.17
C THR A 168 11.91 -4.43 11.35
N ASN A 169 12.63 -3.43 10.85
CA ASN A 169 14.07 -3.30 10.98
C ASN A 169 14.48 -3.07 12.45
N TRP A 170 13.78 -2.19 13.17
CA TRP A 170 14.01 -1.98 14.60
C TRP A 170 13.77 -3.25 15.41
N GLU A 171 12.66 -3.94 15.19
CA GLU A 171 12.36 -5.21 15.88
C GLU A 171 13.46 -6.25 15.65
N ALA A 172 13.95 -6.38 14.41
CA ALA A 172 15.04 -7.29 14.09
C ALA A 172 16.37 -6.86 14.70
N TYR A 173 16.64 -5.54 14.78
CA TYR A 173 17.83 -4.97 15.37
C TYR A 173 17.85 -5.15 16.88
N ASP A 174 16.74 -4.90 17.57
CA ASP A 174 16.61 -4.97 19.02
C ASP A 174 16.54 -6.41 19.53
N ARG A 175 15.83 -7.29 18.83
CA ARG A 175 15.69 -8.71 19.23
C ARG A 175 16.96 -9.53 19.01
N TYR A 176 17.91 -9.05 18.20
CA TYR A 176 19.10 -9.83 17.89
C TYR A 176 20.03 -9.95 19.10
N VAL A 177 20.37 -11.20 19.46
CA VAL A 177 21.31 -11.54 20.54
C VAL A 177 22.50 -12.29 19.95
N ILE A 178 23.71 -11.82 20.25
CA ILE A 178 24.98 -12.42 19.82
C ILE A 178 25.04 -13.86 20.33
N GLY A 179 25.25 -14.82 19.41
CA GLY A 179 25.34 -16.25 19.71
C GLY A 179 24.13 -17.09 19.26
N GLN A 180 22.96 -16.50 18.94
CA GLN A 180 21.79 -17.26 18.47
C GLN A 180 21.82 -17.59 16.96
N SER A 181 22.57 -16.83 16.15
CA SER A 181 22.57 -16.95 14.69
C SER A 181 23.59 -17.93 14.10
N ASP A 182 24.56 -18.40 14.90
CA ASP A 182 25.65 -19.25 14.42
C ASP A 182 25.35 -20.76 14.44
N GLU A 183 24.32 -21.20 15.16
CA GLU A 183 23.97 -22.63 15.20
C GLU A 183 23.27 -23.14 13.92
N GLY A 184 22.81 -22.24 13.04
CA GLY A 184 22.02 -22.59 11.86
C GLY A 184 22.77 -22.71 10.52
N LYS A 185 23.96 -22.09 10.38
CA LYS A 185 24.64 -21.98 9.06
C LYS A 185 25.94 -22.80 8.93
N SER A 186 26.51 -23.35 10.01
CA SER A 186 27.82 -24.02 9.97
C SER A 186 27.82 -25.56 9.83
N ARG A 187 26.69 -26.20 9.50
CA ARG A 187 26.66 -27.67 9.26
C ARG A 187 25.99 -28.04 7.94
N LYS A 188 26.59 -27.68 6.80
CA LYS A 188 26.50 -28.46 5.54
C LYS A 188 27.40 -27.86 4.44
N ALA A 189 28.69 -28.16 4.49
CA ALA A 189 29.54 -28.20 3.28
C ALA A 189 30.87 -28.94 3.51
N ALA A 190 30.87 -30.11 4.16
CA ALA A 190 31.99 -31.05 3.99
C ALA A 190 31.75 -31.85 2.69
N ARG A 191 32.02 -31.21 1.55
CA ARG A 191 31.92 -31.83 0.22
C ARG A 191 33.11 -32.77 0.02
N ALA A 192 32.78 -34.05 -0.14
CA ALA A 192 33.69 -35.17 -0.38
C ALA A 192 34.69 -34.90 -1.52
N THR A 193 35.94 -35.32 -1.32
CA THR A 193 36.93 -35.48 -2.38
C THR A 193 37.10 -36.97 -2.69
N PRO A 194 37.05 -37.40 -3.97
CA PRO A 194 37.67 -38.65 -4.39
C PRO A 194 38.79 -38.34 -5.39
N LYS A 195 40.05 -38.53 -4.99
CA LYS A 195 41.20 -38.51 -5.92
C LYS A 195 41.74 -39.93 -6.14
N LYS A 196 41.37 -40.44 -7.33
CA LYS A 196 42.00 -41.43 -8.22
C LYS A 196 43.19 -42.27 -7.71
N LYS A 197 43.04 -43.60 -7.81
CA LYS A 197 44.15 -44.58 -7.93
C LYS A 197 44.99 -44.31 -9.19
N PRO A 198 46.33 -44.40 -9.16
CA PRO A 198 47.12 -44.65 -10.35
C PRO A 198 47.28 -46.16 -10.56
N ARG A 199 47.26 -46.58 -11.83
CA ARG A 199 47.59 -47.92 -12.30
C ARG A 199 48.77 -47.79 -13.29
N ASN A 200 49.68 -48.76 -13.23
CA ASN A 200 50.95 -48.96 -13.96
C ASN A 200 52.20 -48.55 -13.16
N SER A 201 53.25 -49.36 -13.04
CA SER A 201 53.65 -50.56 -13.82
C SER A 201 53.74 -51.82 -12.98
#